data_AF-A0A9R1QW73-F1
#
_entry.id   AF-A0A9R1QW73-F1
#
_cell.length_a   1.000
_cell.length_b   1.000
_cell.length_c   1.000
_cell.angle_alpha   90.00
_cell.angle_beta   90.00
_cell.angle_gamma   90.00
#
_symmetry.space_group_name_H-M   'P 1'
#
loop_
_entity.id
_entity.type
_entity.pdbx_description
1 polymer ?
#
loop_
_entity_poly.entity_id
_entity_poly.type
_entity_poly.pdbx_seq_one_letter_code
_entity_poly.pdbx_strand_id
1 'polypeptide(L)'
;MAVEIYSSKTGGWVYKEIEWYGHIVLIDSPWAYVFLNGCLHFLYEEANVAVVGTEGKTWRNVHVPHIWNWDEGSFIHQSQGSLHYSNFEKDHVVPCLVVYVLEDYDREEWVLKHRVETSYLSDLEVNFGWVAIHPDSNLIFFTIGQDKTLRSYIMEHRNIQVIHA
;
A
#
# COMPACT_ATOMS: atom_id res chain seq x y z
N MET A 1 -22.34 -5.31 2.60
CA MET A 1 -21.30 -5.83 1.69
C MET A 1 -20.99 -7.27 2.07
N ALA A 2 -20.31 -8.04 1.22
CA ALA A 2 -19.89 -9.40 1.56
C ALA A 2 -18.50 -9.69 1.00
N VAL A 3 -17.80 -10.62 1.65
CA VAL A 3 -16.52 -11.19 1.18
C VAL A 3 -16.63 -12.70 1.12
N GLU A 4 -15.91 -13.29 0.18
CA GLU A 4 -15.70 -14.73 0.12
C GLU A 4 -14.26 -15.04 0.53
N ILE A 5 -14.11 -15.88 1.54
CA ILE A 5 -12.80 -16.26 2.07
C ILE A 5 -12.55 -17.73 1.75
N TYR A 6 -11.48 -18.01 1.01
CA TYR A 6 -11.05 -19.37 0.75
C TYR A 6 -10.39 -19.98 1.99
N SER A 7 -10.87 -21.14 2.42
CA SER A 7 -10.30 -21.91 3.52
C SER A 7 -9.55 -23.12 2.97
N SER A 8 -8.23 -23.11 3.12
CA SER A 8 -7.39 -24.26 2.74
C SER A 8 -7.68 -25.51 3.58
N LYS A 9 -8.12 -25.33 4.84
CA LYS A 9 -8.49 -26.43 5.75
C LYS A 9 -9.73 -27.19 5.27
N THR A 10 -10.72 -26.48 4.71
CA THR A 10 -11.98 -27.07 4.25
C THR A 10 -12.04 -27.24 2.74
N GLY A 11 -11.07 -26.68 1.99
CA GLY A 11 -11.02 -26.72 0.53
C GLY A 11 -12.15 -25.96 -0.16
N GLY A 12 -12.69 -24.93 0.48
CA GLY A 12 -13.90 -24.24 -0.01
C GLY A 12 -13.97 -22.77 0.36
N TRP A 13 -14.81 -22.05 -0.37
CA TRP A 13 -15.11 -20.65 -0.12
C TRP A 13 -16.17 -20.52 0.97
N VAL A 14 -15.95 -19.60 1.89
CA VAL A 14 -16.89 -19.24 2.95
C VAL A 14 -17.40 -17.83 2.66
N TYR A 15 -18.68 -17.73 2.33
CA TYR A 15 -19.38 -16.47 2.20
C TYR A 15 -19.58 -15.83 3.58
N LYS A 16 -19.27 -14.54 3.69
CA LYS A 16 -19.50 -13.76 4.91
C LYS A 16 -20.06 -12.39 4.57
N GLU A 17 -21.19 -12.08 5.17
CA GLU A 17 -21.68 -10.70 5.20
C GLU A 17 -20.77 -9.87 6.09
N ILE A 18 -20.41 -8.69 5.59
CA ILE A 18 -19.69 -7.69 6.34
C ILE A 18 -20.74 -6.70 6.86
N GLU A 19 -20.78 -6.53 8.17
CA GLU A 19 -21.63 -5.56 8.88
C GLU A 19 -21.10 -4.12 8.76
N TRP A 20 -20.49 -3.79 7.62
CA TRP A 20 -19.99 -2.45 7.37
C TRP A 20 -21.12 -1.56 6.89
N TYR A 21 -21.32 -0.45 7.61
CA TYR A 21 -22.29 0.58 7.27
C TYR A 21 -21.63 1.61 6.35
N GLY A 22 -22.02 1.61 5.07
CA GLY A 22 -21.53 2.56 4.07
C GLY A 22 -21.47 1.96 2.67
N HIS A 23 -21.37 2.82 1.66
CA HIS A 23 -21.01 2.40 0.31
C HIS A 23 -19.49 2.52 0.19
N ILE A 24 -18.83 1.43 -0.21
CA ILE A 24 -17.37 1.44 -0.33
C ILE A 24 -16.96 1.10 -1.74
N VAL A 25 -16.13 1.97 -2.28
CA VAL A 25 -15.46 1.75 -3.54
C VAL A 25 -14.05 1.25 -3.23
N LEU A 26 -13.85 -0.05 -3.45
CA LEU A 26 -12.53 -0.65 -3.38
C LEU A 26 -11.67 -0.11 -4.52
N ILE A 27 -10.38 0.10 -4.23
CA ILE A 27 -9.42 0.37 -5.29
C ILE A 27 -9.12 -0.95 -5.99
N ASP A 28 -9.45 -1.03 -7.28
CA ASP A 28 -9.11 -2.17 -8.12
C ASP A 28 -7.62 -2.13 -8.49
N SER A 29 -6.76 -2.44 -7.51
CA SER A 29 -5.31 -2.49 -7.65
C SER A 29 -4.75 -3.61 -6.78
N PRO A 30 -3.87 -4.48 -7.31
CA PRO A 30 -3.24 -5.53 -6.50
C PRO A 30 -2.40 -4.99 -5.33
N TRP A 31 -2.09 -3.69 -5.37
CA TRP A 31 -1.31 -2.97 -4.36
C TRP A 31 -2.19 -2.32 -3.27
N ALA A 32 -3.50 -2.44 -3.39
CA ALA A 32 -4.43 -1.89 -2.43
C ALA A 32 -4.74 -2.83 -1.27
N TYR A 33 -4.12 -4.01 -1.17
CA TYR A 33 -4.49 -5.05 -0.20
C TYR A 33 -3.27 -5.69 0.46
N VAL A 34 -3.33 -5.94 1.77
CA VAL A 34 -2.32 -6.73 2.49
C VAL A 34 -2.94 -7.53 3.64
N PHE A 35 -2.46 -8.76 3.86
CA PHE A 35 -2.84 -9.54 5.04
C PHE A 35 -1.78 -9.40 6.12
N LEU A 36 -2.18 -8.92 7.30
CA LEU A 36 -1.28 -8.65 8.42
C LEU A 36 -2.04 -8.85 9.73
N ASN A 37 -1.38 -9.42 10.75
CA ASN A 37 -1.94 -9.62 12.09
C ASN A 37 -3.31 -10.34 12.12
N GLY A 38 -3.54 -11.27 11.18
CA GLY A 38 -4.80 -11.99 11.09
C GLY A 38 -5.97 -11.18 10.48
N CYS A 39 -5.69 -10.02 9.91
CA CYS A 39 -6.67 -9.13 9.31
C CYS A 39 -6.30 -8.79 7.86
N LEU A 40 -7.31 -8.66 7.01
CA LEU A 40 -7.19 -8.08 5.69
C LEU A 40 -7.21 -6.55 5.84
N HIS A 41 -6.16 -5.90 5.36
CA HIS A 41 -6.08 -4.45 5.24
C HIS A 41 -6.27 -4.10 3.78
N PHE A 42 -7.09 -3.10 3.48
CA PHE A 42 -7.23 -2.61 2.12
C PHE A 42 -7.53 -1.13 2.03
N LEU A 43 -7.01 -0.51 0.98
CA LEU A 43 -7.29 0.88 0.66
C LEU A 43 -8.70 1.00 0.06
N TYR A 44 -9.43 2.00 0.53
CA TYR A 44 -10.68 2.46 -0.05
C TYR A 44 -10.68 4.00 -0.11
N GLU A 45 -11.72 4.60 -0.72
CA GLU A 45 -12.06 6.04 -0.72
C GLU A 45 -11.08 6.98 0.03
N GLU A 46 -10.47 7.94 -0.70
CA GLU A 46 -9.51 8.92 -0.15
C GLU A 46 -8.29 8.31 0.59
N ALA A 47 -7.88 7.10 0.21
CA ALA A 47 -6.72 6.36 0.69
C ALA A 47 -6.84 5.80 2.11
N ASN A 48 -8.04 5.77 2.67
CA ASN A 48 -8.21 5.21 4.00
C ASN A 48 -7.99 3.70 3.99
N VAL A 49 -7.44 3.17 5.08
CA VAL A 49 -7.23 1.73 5.24
C VAL A 49 -8.38 1.16 6.05
N ALA A 50 -9.15 0.28 5.43
CA ALA A 50 -10.08 -0.58 6.14
C ALA A 50 -9.35 -1.84 6.62
N VAL A 51 -9.58 -2.22 7.87
CA VAL A 51 -9.05 -3.43 8.48
C VAL A 51 -10.20 -4.34 8.80
N VAL A 52 -10.22 -5.55 8.24
CA VAL A 52 -11.29 -6.53 8.41
C VAL A 52 -10.70 -7.83 8.95
N GLY A 53 -11.20 -8.29 10.10
CA GLY A 53 -10.79 -9.58 10.66
C GLY A 53 -11.28 -10.74 9.80
N THR A 54 -10.61 -11.89 9.84
CA THR A 54 -11.01 -13.11 9.08
C THR A 54 -12.41 -13.61 9.39
N GLU A 55 -12.99 -13.18 10.52
CA GLU A 55 -14.38 -13.46 10.85
C GLU A 55 -15.40 -12.58 10.12
N GLY A 56 -15.01 -11.45 9.54
CA GLY A 56 -15.90 -10.47 8.91
C GLY A 56 -16.75 -9.64 9.89
N LYS A 57 -16.63 -9.90 11.19
CA LYS A 57 -17.44 -9.26 12.26
C LYS A 57 -16.78 -8.02 12.86
N THR A 58 -15.46 -7.98 12.86
CA THR A 58 -14.68 -6.89 13.44
C THR A 58 -14.05 -6.11 12.31
N TRP A 59 -14.26 -4.79 12.33
CA TRP A 59 -13.65 -3.89 11.38
C TRP A 59 -13.21 -2.59 12.04
N ARG A 60 -12.23 -1.93 11.43
CA ARG A 60 -11.67 -0.64 11.87
C ARG A 60 -11.25 0.16 10.64
N ASN A 61 -11.47 1.46 10.66
CA ASN A 61 -10.85 2.37 9.71
C ASN A 61 -9.58 2.95 10.33
N VAL A 62 -8.54 3.07 9.53
CA VAL A 62 -7.30 3.75 9.88
C VAL A 62 -7.07 4.82 8.82
N HIS A 63 -7.03 6.08 9.24
CA HIS A 63 -6.78 7.18 8.31
C HIS A 63 -5.30 7.17 7.95
N VAL A 64 -4.99 7.27 6.67
CA VAL A 64 -3.60 7.45 6.22
C VAL A 64 -3.20 8.91 6.38
N PRO A 65 -1.88 9.22 6.40
CA PRO A 65 -1.42 10.60 6.35
C PRO A 65 -2.05 11.35 5.16
N HIS A 66 -2.60 12.53 5.42
CA HIS A 66 -3.21 13.36 4.38
C HIS A 66 -2.16 13.76 3.34
N ILE A 67 -2.23 13.14 2.16
CA ILE A 67 -1.40 13.47 1.02
C ILE A 67 -2.28 14.12 -0.05
N TRP A 68 -1.99 15.38 -0.35
CA TRP A 68 -2.61 16.12 -1.46
C TRP A 68 -2.11 15.52 -2.78
N ASN A 69 -2.82 14.50 -3.28
CA ASN A 69 -2.85 13.95 -4.65
C ASN A 69 -3.09 12.44 -4.58
N TRP A 70 -4.37 12.10 -4.49
CA TRP A 70 -4.90 10.75 -4.33
C TRP A 70 -4.68 9.86 -5.55
N ASP A 71 -4.62 10.45 -6.74
CA ASP A 71 -5.23 9.77 -7.88
C ASP A 71 -4.43 8.57 -8.40
N GLU A 72 -3.10 8.52 -8.26
CA GLU A 72 -2.31 7.41 -8.84
C GLU A 72 -1.03 7.15 -8.04
N GLY A 73 -0.94 5.99 -7.37
CA GLY A 73 0.31 5.50 -6.78
C GLY A 73 0.28 5.08 -5.31
N SER A 74 -0.84 5.25 -4.61
CA SER A 74 -0.99 4.77 -3.23
C SER A 74 -0.85 3.25 -3.14
N PHE A 75 -0.08 2.80 -2.16
CA PHE A 75 0.24 1.39 -1.96
C PHE A 75 0.41 1.07 -0.48
N ILE A 76 -0.26 0.01 -0.03
CA ILE A 76 -0.05 -0.54 1.30
C ILE A 76 0.68 -1.87 1.23
N HIS A 77 1.57 -2.09 2.19
CA HIS A 77 2.33 -3.32 2.28
C HIS A 77 2.65 -3.67 3.72
N GLN A 78 3.13 -4.89 3.90
CA GLN A 78 3.66 -5.38 5.16
C GLN A 78 5.17 -5.52 5.00
N SER A 79 5.90 -4.97 5.96
CA SER A 79 7.32 -5.23 6.12
C SER A 79 7.64 -5.28 7.62
N GLN A 80 8.47 -6.24 8.03
CA GLN A 80 8.92 -6.38 9.42
C GLN A 80 7.78 -6.44 10.46
N GLY A 81 6.62 -6.97 10.07
CA GLY A 81 5.44 -7.10 10.94
C GLY A 81 4.59 -5.84 11.07
N SER A 82 4.92 -4.76 10.37
CA SER A 82 4.21 -3.48 10.44
C SER A 82 3.51 -3.13 9.13
N LEU A 83 2.39 -2.42 9.24
CA LEU A 83 1.69 -1.87 8.09
C LEU A 83 2.44 -0.62 7.61
N HIS A 84 2.73 -0.60 6.31
CA HIS A 84 3.37 0.51 5.65
C HIS A 84 2.43 1.09 4.61
N TYR A 85 2.46 2.41 4.47
CA TYR A 85 1.76 3.17 3.45
C TYR A 85 2.78 3.96 2.64
N SER A 86 2.72 3.84 1.32
CA SER A 86 3.63 4.52 0.41
C SER A 86 2.84 5.23 -0.68
N ASN A 87 3.30 6.43 -1.03
CA ASN A 87 2.68 7.24 -2.08
C ASN A 87 3.71 8.24 -2.65
N PHE A 88 3.34 8.92 -3.73
CA PHE A 88 4.07 10.05 -4.26
C PHE A 88 3.45 11.36 -3.78
N GLU A 89 4.23 12.15 -3.05
CA GLU A 89 3.86 13.50 -2.65
C GLU A 89 4.29 14.50 -3.73
N LYS A 90 3.36 15.38 -4.16
CA LYS A 90 3.68 16.54 -5.03
C LYS A 90 3.52 17.89 -4.33
N ASP A 91 3.36 17.93 -3.01
CA ASP A 91 3.23 19.17 -2.22
C ASP A 91 4.53 20.03 -2.19
N HIS A 92 5.57 19.55 -2.86
CA HIS A 92 6.81 20.26 -3.09
C HIS A 92 7.05 20.43 -4.59
N VAL A 93 7.87 21.42 -4.96
CA VAL A 93 8.33 21.67 -6.34
C VAL A 93 8.90 20.40 -7.01
N VAL A 94 9.29 19.40 -6.22
CA VAL A 94 9.86 18.12 -6.66
C VAL A 94 8.99 16.95 -6.16
N PRO A 95 8.57 16.01 -7.04
CA PRO A 95 7.86 14.81 -6.61
C PRO A 95 8.75 13.95 -5.72
N CYS A 96 8.18 13.35 -4.68
CA CYS A 96 8.88 12.50 -3.74
C CYS A 96 8.13 11.21 -3.48
N LEU A 97 8.84 10.08 -3.45
CA LEU A 97 8.31 8.84 -2.87
C LEU A 97 8.46 8.91 -1.35
N VAL A 98 7.36 8.73 -0.64
CA VAL A 98 7.31 8.66 0.82
C VAL A 98 6.87 7.28 1.29
N VAL A 99 7.39 6.87 2.45
CA VAL A 99 7.02 5.62 3.14
C VAL A 99 6.74 5.94 4.59
N TYR A 100 5.49 5.74 4.99
CA TYR A 100 5.01 5.83 6.36
C TYR A 100 4.81 4.44 6.95
N VAL A 101 5.02 4.31 8.25
CA VAL A 101 4.79 3.08 9.03
C VAL A 101 3.80 3.38 10.12
N LEU A 102 2.77 2.55 10.25
CA LEU A 102 1.82 2.61 11.34
C LEU A 102 2.45 1.96 12.58
N GLU A 103 2.81 2.78 13.57
CA GLU A 103 3.46 2.30 14.81
C GLU A 103 2.44 2.02 15.91
N ASP A 104 1.35 2.80 15.98
CA ASP A 104 0.26 2.62 16.94
C ASP A 104 -1.09 2.61 16.22
N TYR A 105 -1.74 1.45 16.17
CA TYR A 105 -3.07 1.28 15.57
C TYR A 105 -4.18 2.01 16.35
N ASP A 106 -4.03 2.15 17.67
CA ASP A 106 -5.06 2.74 18.52
C ASP A 106 -5.08 4.25 18.43
N ARG A 107 -3.89 4.85 18.24
CA ARG A 107 -3.72 6.29 18.01
C ARG A 107 -3.72 6.67 16.54
N GLU A 108 -3.72 5.69 15.64
CA GLU A 108 -3.53 5.88 14.20
C GLU A 108 -2.22 6.65 13.92
N GLU A 109 -1.16 6.32 14.66
CA GLU A 109 0.12 7.03 14.60
C GLU A 109 0.99 6.52 13.45
N TRP A 110 1.05 7.31 12.38
CA TRP A 110 1.92 7.08 11.24
C TRP A 110 3.23 7.85 11.37
N VAL A 111 4.34 7.14 11.22
CA VAL A 111 5.69 7.71 11.27
C VAL A 111 6.32 7.67 9.89
N LEU A 112 6.77 8.82 9.39
CA LEU A 112 7.54 8.91 8.15
C LEU A 112 8.91 8.25 8.35
N LYS A 113 9.19 7.15 7.66
CA LYS A 113 10.49 6.46 7.70
C LYS A 113 11.40 6.88 6.55
N HIS A 114 10.83 7.05 5.36
CA HIS A 114 11.60 7.36 4.17
C HIS A 114 10.94 8.41 3.30
N ARG A 115 11.78 9.27 2.74
CA ARG A 115 11.44 10.25 1.71
C ARG A 115 12.61 10.31 0.73
N VAL A 116 12.32 10.08 -0.55
CA VAL A 116 13.31 10.18 -1.62
C VAL A 116 12.73 11.04 -2.73
N GLU A 117 13.51 12.02 -3.18
CA GLU A 117 13.14 12.82 -4.34
C GLU A 117 13.16 11.97 -5.60
N THR A 118 12.17 12.16 -6.44
CA THR A 118 12.03 11.44 -7.71
C THR A 118 12.05 12.40 -8.90
N SER A 119 12.64 13.58 -8.74
CA SER A 119 12.85 14.56 -9.83
C SER A 119 13.63 14.00 -11.01
N TYR A 120 14.59 13.10 -10.75
CA TYR A 120 15.36 12.44 -11.81
C TYR A 120 14.58 11.32 -12.52
N LEU A 121 13.41 10.94 -11.99
CA LEU A 121 12.47 10.06 -12.67
C LEU A 121 11.53 10.94 -13.51
N SER A 122 12.05 11.46 -14.64
CA SER A 122 11.31 12.31 -15.58
C SER A 122 10.00 11.69 -16.08
N ASP A 123 9.90 10.37 -16.02
CA ASP A 123 8.81 9.59 -16.56
C ASP A 123 7.84 9.09 -15.47
N LEU A 124 7.87 9.68 -14.27
CA LEU A 124 6.99 9.26 -13.17
C LEU A 124 5.51 9.41 -13.53
N GLU A 125 5.19 10.37 -14.39
CA GLU A 125 3.85 10.61 -14.92
C GLU A 125 3.48 9.67 -16.10
N VAL A 126 4.40 8.79 -16.53
CA VAL A 126 4.20 7.88 -17.67
C VAL A 126 4.40 6.42 -17.24
N ASN A 127 3.28 5.71 -17.08
CA ASN A 127 3.23 4.25 -16.88
C ASN A 127 3.99 3.73 -15.65
N PHE A 128 3.80 4.37 -14.50
CA PHE A 128 4.27 3.85 -13.23
C PHE A 128 3.46 2.62 -12.78
N GLY A 129 4.12 1.62 -12.17
CA GLY A 129 3.44 0.51 -11.52
C GLY A 129 4.28 -0.17 -10.46
N TRP A 130 3.73 -0.38 -9.27
CA TRP A 130 4.34 -1.21 -8.23
C TRP A 130 4.50 -2.66 -8.70
N VAL A 131 5.52 -3.36 -8.18
CA VAL A 131 5.81 -4.77 -8.54
C VAL A 131 5.87 -5.67 -7.30
N ALA A 132 6.61 -5.26 -6.27
CA ALA A 132 6.74 -6.05 -5.05
C ALA A 132 7.42 -5.22 -3.97
N ILE A 133 7.22 -5.63 -2.71
CA ILE A 133 8.10 -5.25 -1.60
C ILE A 133 8.61 -6.51 -0.94
N HIS A 134 9.87 -6.48 -0.55
CA HIS A 134 10.44 -7.57 0.22
C HIS A 134 9.89 -7.53 1.66
N PRO A 135 9.22 -8.59 2.15
CA PRO A 135 8.52 -8.57 3.44
C PRO A 135 9.45 -8.40 4.66
N ASP A 136 10.73 -8.73 4.50
CA ASP A 136 11.71 -8.65 5.59
C ASP A 136 12.83 -7.62 5.35
N SER A 137 12.78 -6.86 4.25
CA SER A 137 13.86 -5.91 3.92
C SER A 137 13.32 -4.58 3.40
N ASN A 138 14.19 -3.58 3.46
CA ASN A 138 13.91 -2.22 3.03
C ASN A 138 14.04 -2.09 1.50
N LEU A 139 13.33 -2.94 0.75
CA LEU A 139 13.44 -3.01 -0.72
C LEU A 139 12.07 -2.96 -1.39
N ILE A 140 11.88 -1.98 -2.26
CA ILE A 140 10.69 -1.83 -3.09
C ILE A 140 11.04 -2.01 -4.56
N PHE A 141 10.22 -2.75 -5.30
CA PHE A 141 10.31 -2.92 -6.74
C PHE A 141 9.14 -2.23 -7.43
N PHE A 142 9.44 -1.51 -8.51
CA PHE A 142 8.45 -0.84 -9.34
C PHE A 142 8.93 -0.72 -10.79
N THR A 143 8.00 -0.43 -11.68
CA THR A 143 8.24 -0.15 -13.10
C THR A 143 7.89 1.30 -13.39
N ILE A 144 8.62 1.90 -14.34
CA ILE A 144 8.43 3.29 -14.75
C ILE A 144 8.79 3.44 -16.23
N GLY A 145 8.15 4.38 -16.91
CA GLY A 145 8.42 4.70 -18.30
C GLY A 145 7.71 3.78 -19.30
N GLN A 146 7.75 4.14 -20.58
CA GLN A 146 7.09 3.40 -21.66
C GLN A 146 7.64 1.98 -21.84
N ASP A 147 8.92 1.77 -21.54
CA ASP A 147 9.59 0.47 -21.62
C ASP A 147 9.34 -0.41 -20.37
N LYS A 148 8.61 0.10 -19.37
CA LYS A 148 8.36 -0.55 -18.08
C LYS A 148 9.64 -1.05 -17.42
N THR A 149 10.70 -0.23 -17.47
CA THR A 149 11.98 -0.56 -16.83
C THR A 149 11.78 -0.91 -15.36
N LEU A 150 12.22 -2.11 -14.96
CA LEU A 150 12.20 -2.55 -13.57
C LEU A 150 13.28 -1.82 -12.76
N ARG A 151 12.88 -1.28 -11.61
CA ARG A 151 13.75 -0.57 -10.68
C ARG A 151 13.53 -1.07 -9.27
N SER A 152 14.56 -0.91 -8.44
CA SER A 152 14.48 -1.14 -7.00
C SER A 152 14.86 0.10 -6.21
N TYR A 153 14.10 0.40 -5.17
CA TYR A 153 14.44 1.39 -4.16
C TYR A 153 14.92 0.69 -2.89
N ILE A 154 16.20 0.88 -2.54
CA ILE A 154 16.79 0.38 -1.30
C ILE A 154 16.69 1.50 -0.26
N MET A 155 15.79 1.35 0.71
CA MET A 155 15.46 2.45 1.63
C MET A 155 16.62 2.81 2.59
N GLU A 156 17.49 1.84 2.91
CA GLU A 156 18.70 2.06 3.76
C GLU A 156 19.64 3.10 3.16
N HIS A 157 19.85 3.01 1.84
CA HIS A 157 20.76 3.87 1.10
C HIS A 157 20.04 5.03 0.41
N ARG A 158 18.71 5.08 0.51
CA ARG A 158 17.81 6.03 -0.18
C ARG A 158 18.13 6.13 -1.67
N ASN A 159 18.42 4.99 -2.29
CA ASN A 159 18.91 4.91 -3.67
C ASN A 159 17.97 4.08 -4.54
N ILE A 160 17.73 4.55 -5.76
CA ILE A 160 16.95 3.85 -6.78
C ILE A 160 17.93 3.30 -7.82
N GLN A 161 17.85 2.00 -8.07
CA GLN A 161 18.69 1.28 -9.02
C GLN A 161 17.85 0.69 -10.14
N VAL A 162 18.40 0.68 -11.36
CA VAL A 162 17.83 -0.05 -12.49
C VAL A 162 18.20 -1.52 -12.36
N ILE A 163 17.22 -2.40 -12.54
CA ILE A 163 17.44 -3.84 -12.60
C ILE A 163 17.43 -4.25 -14.06
N HIS A 164 18.55 -4.76 -14.53
CA HIS A 164 18.65 -5.40 -15.84
C HIS A 164 18.32 -6.89 -15.68
N ALA A 165 17.41 -7.39 -16.53
CA ALA A 165 17.13 -8.82 -16.65
C ALA A 165 18.18 -9.53 -17.50
#